data_AF-A0A6M4PEF3-F1
#
_entry.id   AF-A0A6M4PEF3-F1
#
_cell.length_a   1.000
_cell.length_b   1.000
_cell.length_c   1.000
_cell.angle_alpha   90.00
_cell.angle_beta   90.00
_cell.angle_gamma   90.00
#
_symmetry.space_group_name_H-M   'P 1'
#
loop_
_entity.id
_entity.type
_entity.pdbx_description
1 polymer ?
#
loop_
_entity_poly.entity_id
_entity_poly.type
_entity_poly.pdbx_seq_one_letter_code
_entity_poly.pdbx_strand_id
1 'polypeptide(L)'
;MPDLIKRNFLGMPVSGEIREGSTRTDQKPVEELAPLMQALLDDPTIVEFGWTQYTPYFNDGDVCEFGVNELWVRTTEEIDTEECEYDSYDLELWGHPSLGRKRGEYRGEWPRRVWIELDYEGPNEDRYDRAHALSRALTSGSYEKALLDAFGDHALVTVRKDGIEVEIYEHD
;
A
#
# COMPACT_ATOMS: atom_id res chain seq x y z
N MET A 1 -0.89 27.02 26.07
CA MET A 1 -1.60 27.86 25.08
C MET A 1 -1.04 27.44 23.73
N PRO A 2 -1.85 26.95 22.77
CA PRO A 2 -1.35 26.59 21.45
C PRO A 2 -0.92 27.86 20.70
N ASP A 3 0.24 27.80 20.04
CA ASP A 3 0.78 28.90 19.25
C ASP A 3 -0.13 29.22 18.06
N LEU A 4 -0.52 30.49 17.92
CA LEU A 4 -1.27 31.01 16.77
C LEU A 4 -0.35 31.04 15.55
N ILE A 5 -0.43 30.02 14.69
CA ILE A 5 0.26 30.00 13.40
C ILE A 5 -0.22 31.20 12.56
N LYS A 6 0.68 32.14 12.26
CA LYS A 6 0.41 33.26 11.33
C LYS A 6 0.74 32.81 9.91
N ARG A 7 -0.29 32.51 9.09
CA ARG A 7 -0.11 32.23 7.67
C ARG A 7 -0.34 33.49 6.83
N ASN A 8 0.29 33.54 5.66
CA ASN A 8 0.11 34.61 4.68
C ASN A 8 -0.15 33.98 3.31
N PHE A 9 -1.18 34.44 2.60
CA PHE A 9 -1.49 34.02 1.24
C PHE A 9 -1.48 35.26 0.34
N LEU A 10 -0.51 35.34 -0.58
CA LEU A 10 -0.35 36.45 -1.52
C LEU A 10 -0.32 37.84 -0.86
N GLY A 11 0.37 37.98 0.26
CA GLY A 11 0.45 39.23 1.01
C GLY A 11 -0.71 39.47 1.99
N MET A 12 -1.74 38.61 1.99
CA MET A 12 -2.88 38.73 2.90
C MET A 12 -2.68 37.86 4.15
N PRO A 13 -2.85 38.41 5.37
CA PRO A 13 -2.78 37.61 6.59
C PRO A 13 -3.97 36.64 6.66
N VAL A 14 -3.69 35.38 6.99
CA VAL A 14 -4.69 34.33 7.17
C VAL A 14 -4.87 34.11 8.68
N SER A 15 -6.10 34.21 9.16
CA SER A 15 -6.48 34.03 10.57
C SER A 15 -7.71 33.13 10.72
N GLY A 16 -7.70 32.22 11.70
CA GLY A 16 -8.81 31.32 12.02
C GLY A 16 -8.33 30.02 12.69
N GLU A 17 -9.25 29.14 13.04
CA GLU A 17 -8.93 27.73 13.38
C GLU A 17 -8.57 26.97 12.10
N ILE A 18 -7.32 27.11 11.66
CA ILE A 18 -6.81 26.43 10.48
C ILE A 18 -6.57 24.97 10.86
N ARG A 19 -7.40 24.05 10.34
CA ARG A 19 -7.10 22.62 10.34
C ARG A 19 -6.26 22.32 9.11
N GLU A 20 -5.06 21.80 9.30
CA GLU A 20 -4.30 21.22 8.19
C GLU A 20 -5.10 20.02 7.66
N GLY A 21 -5.35 20.00 6.35
CA GLY A 21 -5.94 18.83 5.70
C GLY A 21 -5.00 17.64 5.85
N SER A 22 -5.55 16.43 5.73
CA SER A 22 -4.90 15.18 6.07
C SER A 22 -3.84 14.68 5.08
N THR A 23 -3.08 15.56 4.43
CA THR A 23 -1.77 15.15 3.93
C THR A 23 -0.84 15.03 5.14
N ARG A 24 -1.07 14.02 5.99
CA ARG A 24 -0.39 13.80 7.29
C ARG A 24 1.07 13.39 7.12
N THR A 25 1.45 12.98 5.90
CA THR A 25 2.79 12.51 5.54
C THR A 25 3.37 13.38 4.43
N ASP A 26 4.64 13.77 4.59
CA ASP A 26 5.40 14.47 3.54
C ASP A 26 5.37 13.68 2.24
N GLN A 27 4.91 14.33 1.17
CA GLN A 27 4.86 13.71 -0.15
C GLN A 27 6.27 13.60 -0.74
N LYS A 28 6.63 12.40 -1.16
CA LYS A 28 7.91 12.06 -1.76
C LYS A 28 7.84 12.06 -3.29
N PRO A 29 8.98 12.22 -3.98
CA PRO A 29 9.04 12.06 -5.43
C PRO A 29 8.60 10.65 -5.85
N VAL A 30 7.74 10.55 -6.86
CA VAL A 30 7.21 9.26 -7.36
C VAL A 30 8.32 8.37 -7.91
N GLU A 31 9.43 8.95 -8.34
CA GLU A 31 10.61 8.27 -8.85
C GLU A 31 11.26 7.36 -7.80
N GLU A 32 11.03 7.58 -6.50
CA GLU A 32 11.47 6.67 -5.44
C GLU A 32 10.75 5.31 -5.47
N LEU A 33 9.56 5.23 -6.09
CA LEU A 33 8.85 3.96 -6.30
C LEU A 33 9.46 3.13 -7.43
N ALA A 34 10.12 3.76 -8.41
CA ALA A 34 10.65 3.09 -9.59
C ALA A 34 11.56 1.87 -9.28
N PRO A 35 12.57 1.95 -8.39
CA PRO A 35 13.39 0.79 -8.06
C PRO A 35 12.60 -0.32 -7.35
N LEU A 36 11.55 0.01 -6.60
CA LEU A 36 10.70 -0.98 -5.91
C LEU A 36 9.79 -1.69 -6.91
N MET A 37 9.19 -0.96 -7.85
CA MET A 37 8.40 -1.53 -8.95
C MET A 37 9.27 -2.42 -9.84
N GLN A 38 10.46 -1.93 -10.21
CA GLN A 38 11.40 -2.69 -11.05
C GLN A 38 11.86 -3.98 -10.37
N ALA A 39 12.06 -3.96 -9.04
CA ALA A 39 12.41 -5.13 -8.26
C ALA A 39 11.40 -6.29 -8.36
N LEU A 40 10.11 -5.99 -8.56
CA LEU A 40 9.08 -7.00 -8.80
C LEU A 40 9.01 -7.37 -10.29
N LEU A 41 9.07 -6.38 -11.18
CA LEU A 41 9.07 -6.62 -12.63
C LEU A 41 10.24 -7.50 -13.09
N ASP A 42 11.41 -7.39 -12.46
CA ASP A 42 12.59 -8.18 -12.78
C ASP A 42 12.55 -9.60 -12.20
N ASP A 43 11.65 -9.89 -11.25
CA ASP A 43 11.51 -11.24 -10.68
C ASP A 43 10.75 -12.14 -11.67
N PRO A 44 11.37 -13.20 -12.21
CA PRO A 44 10.73 -14.04 -13.22
C PRO A 44 9.54 -14.85 -12.69
N THR A 45 9.40 -14.99 -11.36
CA THR A 45 8.26 -15.66 -10.75
C THR A 45 7.07 -14.73 -10.55
N ILE A 46 7.28 -13.41 -10.53
CA ILE A 46 6.18 -12.45 -10.46
C ILE A 46 5.64 -12.20 -11.86
N VAL A 47 4.34 -12.41 -12.02
CA VAL A 47 3.64 -12.26 -13.30
C VAL A 47 3.03 -10.87 -13.39
N GLU A 48 2.31 -10.49 -12.35
CA GLU A 48 1.64 -9.20 -12.21
C GLU A 48 1.46 -8.87 -10.73
N PHE A 49 1.22 -7.61 -10.42
CA PHE A 49 0.92 -7.13 -9.08
C PHE A 49 0.07 -5.87 -9.19
N GLY A 50 -0.59 -5.49 -8.10
CA GLY A 50 -1.46 -4.34 -8.12
C GLY A 50 -1.91 -3.92 -6.73
N TRP A 51 -2.77 -2.90 -6.69
CA TRP A 51 -3.36 -2.37 -5.47
C TRP A 51 -4.68 -1.68 -5.79
N THR A 52 -5.48 -1.43 -4.76
CA THR A 52 -6.64 -0.54 -4.84
C THR A 52 -6.32 0.80 -4.20
N GLN A 53 -6.87 1.88 -4.75
CA GLN A 53 -6.78 3.21 -4.15
C GLN A 53 -8.13 3.91 -4.24
N TYR A 54 -8.62 4.41 -3.11
CA TYR A 54 -9.93 5.06 -3.06
C TYR A 54 -10.10 5.98 -1.85
N THR A 55 -11.00 6.94 -1.98
CA THR A 55 -11.63 7.64 -0.86
C THR A 55 -12.90 6.87 -0.45
N PRO A 56 -13.00 6.33 0.79
CA PRO A 56 -14.19 5.57 1.20
C PRO A 56 -15.46 6.44 1.17
N TYR A 57 -16.58 5.86 0.74
CA TYR A 57 -17.89 6.53 0.79
C TYR A 57 -18.38 6.75 2.22
N PHE A 58 -18.06 5.82 3.12
CA PHE A 58 -18.37 5.89 4.54
C PHE A 58 -17.15 5.41 5.34
N ASN A 59 -16.84 6.11 6.44
CA ASN A 59 -15.98 5.58 7.48
C ASN A 59 -16.71 5.71 8.84
N ASP A 60 -16.17 5.12 9.90
CA ASP A 60 -16.77 5.01 11.24
C ASP A 60 -17.00 6.35 12.00
N GLY A 61 -17.16 7.47 11.30
CA GLY A 61 -17.46 8.81 11.82
C GLY A 61 -16.30 9.81 11.76
N ASP A 62 -15.18 9.40 11.17
CA ASP A 62 -14.01 10.22 10.85
C ASP A 62 -14.17 10.92 9.48
N VAL A 63 -13.16 11.70 9.09
CA VAL A 63 -13.12 12.31 7.75
C VAL A 63 -12.75 11.24 6.72
N CYS A 64 -13.50 11.14 5.63
CA CYS A 64 -13.11 10.28 4.51
C CYS A 64 -11.88 10.88 3.82
N GLU A 65 -10.81 10.10 3.76
CA GLU A 65 -9.52 10.49 3.21
C GLU A 65 -9.15 9.48 2.13
N PHE A 66 -8.56 9.95 1.03
CA PHE A 66 -7.99 9.10 0.00
C PHE A 66 -6.88 8.24 0.61
N GLY A 67 -6.80 6.98 0.22
CA GLY A 67 -5.73 6.08 0.62
C GLY A 67 -5.39 5.05 -0.45
N VAL A 68 -4.17 4.53 -0.34
CA VAL A 68 -3.70 3.38 -1.11
C VAL A 68 -3.72 2.17 -0.18
N ASN A 69 -4.34 1.09 -0.64
CA ASN A 69 -4.60 -0.11 0.16
C ASN A 69 -3.58 -1.21 -0.15
N GLU A 70 -3.87 -2.44 0.30
CA GLU A 70 -2.95 -3.56 0.29
C GLU A 70 -2.47 -3.90 -1.14
N LEU A 71 -1.17 -4.20 -1.25
CA LEU A 71 -0.58 -4.74 -2.47
C LEU A 71 -0.99 -6.21 -2.61
N TRP A 72 -1.40 -6.59 -3.81
CA TRP A 72 -1.55 -7.99 -4.20
C TRP A 72 -0.50 -8.37 -5.25
N VAL A 73 -0.11 -9.65 -5.27
CA VAL A 73 0.92 -10.18 -6.16
C VAL A 73 0.46 -11.50 -6.75
N ARG A 74 0.61 -11.69 -8.05
CA ARG A 74 0.39 -12.99 -8.71
C ARG A 74 1.73 -13.59 -9.13
N THR A 75 1.96 -14.84 -8.75
CA THR A 75 3.16 -15.58 -9.15
C THR A 75 2.85 -16.61 -10.24
N THR A 76 3.89 -17.24 -10.76
CA THR A 76 3.76 -18.35 -11.71
C THR A 76 3.03 -19.55 -11.11
N GLU A 77 3.05 -19.73 -9.78
CA GLU A 77 2.35 -20.84 -9.11
C GLU A 77 0.82 -20.70 -9.26
N GLU A 78 0.28 -19.47 -9.21
CA GLU A 78 -1.17 -19.24 -9.34
C GLU A 78 -1.68 -19.25 -10.78
N ILE A 79 -0.79 -19.26 -11.79
CA ILE A 79 -1.17 -19.43 -13.19
C ILE A 79 -1.27 -20.91 -13.57
N ASP A 80 -0.47 -21.76 -12.92
CA ASP A 80 -0.36 -23.18 -13.25
C ASP A 80 -1.44 -24.05 -12.57
N THR A 81 -2.35 -23.44 -11.80
CA THR A 81 -3.44 -24.16 -11.11
C THR A 81 -4.75 -24.06 -11.90
N GLU A 82 -5.20 -25.18 -12.48
CA GLU A 82 -6.50 -25.29 -13.19
C GLU A 82 -7.74 -25.13 -12.28
N GLU A 83 -7.59 -25.02 -10.95
CA GLU A 83 -8.69 -25.28 -10.01
C GLU A 83 -9.22 -24.09 -9.16
N CYS A 84 -8.64 -22.89 -9.17
CA CYS A 84 -9.20 -21.74 -8.45
C CYS A 84 -8.85 -20.43 -9.16
N GLU A 85 -9.86 -19.60 -9.47
CA GLU A 85 -9.65 -18.22 -9.92
C GLU A 85 -9.32 -17.38 -8.68
N TYR A 86 -8.04 -17.23 -8.38
CA TYR A 86 -7.56 -16.32 -7.33
C TYR A 86 -7.89 -14.88 -7.71
N ASP A 87 -8.69 -14.20 -6.89
CA ASP A 87 -8.91 -12.76 -7.04
C ASP A 87 -7.78 -11.94 -6.39
N SER A 88 -7.85 -10.61 -6.43
CA SER A 88 -6.81 -9.76 -5.85
C SER A 88 -6.71 -9.88 -4.33
N TYR A 89 -7.80 -10.19 -3.62
CA TYR A 89 -7.80 -10.32 -2.16
C TYR A 89 -7.09 -11.59 -1.72
N ASP A 90 -7.30 -12.70 -2.44
CA ASP A 90 -6.60 -13.96 -2.16
C ASP A 90 -5.07 -13.86 -2.38
N LEU A 91 -4.64 -12.83 -3.12
CA LEU A 91 -3.27 -12.56 -3.52
C LEU A 91 -2.61 -11.39 -2.76
N GLU A 92 -3.31 -10.84 -1.77
CA GLU A 92 -2.72 -9.88 -0.83
C GLU A 92 -1.55 -10.50 -0.06
N LEU A 93 -0.60 -9.66 0.35
CA LEU A 93 0.64 -10.14 0.95
C LEU A 93 0.43 -10.91 2.27
N TRP A 94 -0.60 -10.56 3.04
CA TRP A 94 -0.89 -11.21 4.31
C TRP A 94 -1.56 -12.56 4.09
N GLY A 95 -0.77 -13.64 4.18
CA GLY A 95 -1.28 -14.99 3.98
C GLY A 95 -1.26 -15.46 2.53
N HIS A 96 -0.54 -14.74 1.66
CA HIS A 96 -0.34 -15.09 0.26
C HIS A 96 0.01 -16.59 0.07
N PRO A 97 -0.64 -17.28 -0.88
CA PRO A 97 -0.49 -18.74 -1.06
C PRO A 97 0.95 -19.20 -1.38
N SER A 98 1.67 -18.49 -2.26
CA SER A 98 3.02 -18.87 -2.69
C SER A 98 4.17 -17.96 -2.24
N LEU A 99 3.94 -16.74 -1.72
CA LEU A 99 5.00 -15.79 -1.39
C LEU A 99 5.76 -16.14 -0.10
N GLY A 100 5.17 -17.00 0.74
CA GLY A 100 5.65 -17.30 2.08
C GLY A 100 5.19 -16.26 3.11
N ARG A 101 5.71 -16.35 4.34
CA ARG A 101 5.30 -15.49 5.45
C ARG A 101 6.40 -15.34 6.49
N LYS A 102 6.42 -14.19 7.17
CA LYS A 102 7.06 -14.02 8.47
C LYS A 102 6.01 -14.14 9.56
N ARG A 103 6.18 -15.15 10.43
CA ARG A 103 5.31 -15.32 11.60
C ARG A 103 5.84 -14.48 12.75
N GLY A 104 5.00 -14.24 13.74
CA GLY A 104 5.47 -13.78 15.03
C GLY A 104 4.70 -14.42 16.15
N GLU A 105 5.25 -14.32 17.35
CA GLU A 105 4.62 -14.82 18.56
C GLU A 105 4.79 -13.84 19.71
N TYR A 106 3.81 -13.80 20.61
CA TYR A 106 3.96 -13.09 21.87
C TYR A 106 4.77 -13.94 22.84
N ARG A 107 5.93 -13.42 23.29
CA ARG A 107 6.72 -14.02 24.36
C ARG A 107 6.61 -13.26 25.66
N GLY A 108 6.62 -14.00 26.77
CA GLY A 108 6.48 -13.48 28.13
C GLY A 108 5.05 -13.56 28.66
N GLU A 109 4.85 -13.07 29.87
CA GLU A 109 3.58 -13.13 30.58
C GLU A 109 2.83 -11.80 30.48
N TRP A 110 1.50 -11.87 30.42
CA TRP A 110 0.66 -10.68 30.54
C TRP A 110 0.94 -9.93 31.86
N PRO A 111 0.99 -8.58 31.86
CA PRO A 111 0.77 -7.67 30.75
C PRO A 111 2.04 -7.29 29.96
N ARG A 112 3.18 -7.95 30.18
CA ARG A 112 4.51 -7.58 29.64
C ARG A 112 4.95 -8.41 28.43
N ARG A 113 4.01 -9.08 27.74
CA ARG A 113 4.34 -9.86 26.55
C ARG A 113 4.89 -8.94 25.45
N VAL A 114 5.92 -9.41 24.75
CA VAL A 114 6.51 -8.73 23.58
C VAL A 114 6.22 -9.55 22.33
N TRP A 115 5.86 -8.88 21.24
CA TRP A 115 5.80 -9.53 19.93
C TRP A 115 7.22 -9.72 19.42
N ILE A 116 7.57 -10.95 19.05
CA ILE A 116 8.81 -11.26 18.36
C ILE A 116 8.48 -11.76 16.96
N GLU A 117 9.25 -11.31 15.97
CA GLU A 117 9.23 -11.86 14.63
C GLU A 117 10.05 -13.16 14.62
N LEU A 118 9.51 -14.17 13.96
CA LEU A 118 10.15 -15.47 13.72
C LEU A 118 10.78 -15.49 12.33
N ASP A 119 11.55 -16.54 12.05
CA ASP A 119 12.18 -16.75 10.75
C ASP A 119 11.14 -16.83 9.62
N TYR A 120 11.54 -16.41 8.42
CA TYR A 120 10.75 -16.55 7.21
C TYR A 120 10.46 -18.03 6.88
N GLU A 121 9.20 -18.32 6.55
CA GLU A 121 8.76 -19.62 6.02
C GLU A 121 8.27 -19.41 4.58
N GLY A 122 8.99 -19.94 3.59
CA GLY A 122 8.54 -19.89 2.20
C GLY A 122 9.64 -20.16 1.18
N PRO A 123 9.32 -20.01 -0.12
CA PRO A 123 10.23 -20.39 -1.20
C PRO A 123 11.36 -19.37 -1.45
N ASN A 124 11.17 -18.09 -1.11
CA ASN A 124 12.14 -17.03 -1.41
C ASN A 124 11.94 -15.79 -0.53
N GLU A 125 12.79 -15.64 0.50
CA GLU A 125 12.71 -14.51 1.45
C GLU A 125 12.99 -13.17 0.76
N ASP A 126 13.95 -13.10 -0.16
CA ASP A 126 14.28 -11.85 -0.83
C ASP A 126 13.11 -11.33 -1.67
N ARG A 127 12.35 -12.22 -2.31
CA ARG A 127 11.13 -11.86 -3.05
C ARG A 127 10.06 -11.33 -2.12
N TYR A 128 9.84 -12.04 -1.02
CA TYR A 128 8.92 -11.62 0.03
C TYR A 128 9.26 -10.22 0.54
N ASP A 129 10.54 -9.96 0.84
CA ASP A 129 11.02 -8.67 1.32
C ASP A 129 10.87 -7.56 0.28
N ARG A 130 11.08 -7.84 -1.01
CA ARG A 130 10.85 -6.87 -2.11
C ARG A 130 9.37 -6.50 -2.23
N ALA A 131 8.47 -7.48 -2.20
CA ALA A 131 7.02 -7.24 -2.24
C ALA A 131 6.55 -6.41 -1.04
N HIS A 132 6.98 -6.76 0.17
CA HIS A 132 6.68 -5.99 1.38
C HIS A 132 7.34 -4.61 1.40
N ALA A 133 8.48 -4.42 0.73
CA ALA A 133 9.07 -3.08 0.58
C ALA A 133 8.20 -2.19 -0.31
N LEU A 134 7.69 -2.70 -1.43
CA LEU A 134 6.76 -1.96 -2.29
C LEU A 134 5.43 -1.67 -1.57
N SER A 135 4.82 -2.68 -0.93
CA SER A 135 3.56 -2.51 -0.18
C SER A 135 3.68 -1.41 0.88
N ARG A 136 4.74 -1.45 1.71
CA ARG A 136 4.99 -0.41 2.72
C ARG A 136 5.20 0.97 2.11
N ALA A 137 5.81 1.07 0.93
CA ALA A 137 6.00 2.34 0.27
C ALA A 137 4.65 2.91 -0.20
N LEU A 138 3.87 2.13 -0.94
CA LEU A 138 2.56 2.51 -1.47
C LEU A 138 1.59 2.92 -0.37
N THR A 139 1.48 2.13 0.70
CA THR A 139 0.53 2.35 1.81
C THR A 139 1.01 3.36 2.86
N SER A 140 2.21 3.94 2.72
CA SER A 140 2.76 4.89 3.70
C SER A 140 2.07 6.26 3.73
N GLY A 141 1.22 6.54 2.74
CA GLY A 141 0.69 7.88 2.48
C GLY A 141 1.68 8.85 1.84
N SER A 142 2.96 8.47 1.69
CA SER A 142 4.01 9.38 1.17
C SER A 142 3.92 9.63 -0.34
N TYR A 143 3.10 8.88 -1.07
CA TYR A 143 2.99 8.97 -2.53
C TYR A 143 1.57 9.20 -3.02
N GLU A 144 0.61 9.39 -2.10
CA GLU A 144 -0.81 9.52 -2.40
C GLU A 144 -1.10 10.57 -3.46
N LYS A 145 -0.46 11.74 -3.38
CA LYS A 145 -0.67 12.80 -4.37
C LYS A 145 -0.26 12.33 -5.76
N ALA A 146 0.91 11.71 -5.90
CA ALA A 146 1.42 11.28 -7.20
C ALA A 146 0.59 10.12 -7.77
N LEU A 147 0.16 9.19 -6.91
CA LEU A 147 -0.65 8.03 -7.30
C LEU A 147 -2.09 8.45 -7.66
N LEU A 148 -2.67 9.40 -6.94
CA LEU A 148 -3.96 10.00 -7.26
C LEU A 148 -3.90 10.78 -8.59
N ASP A 149 -2.85 11.59 -8.79
CA ASP A 149 -2.63 12.33 -10.05
C ASP A 149 -2.45 11.37 -11.25
N ALA A 150 -1.84 10.19 -11.04
CA ALA A 150 -1.55 9.22 -12.10
C ALA A 150 -2.72 8.27 -12.42
N PHE A 151 -3.42 7.78 -11.40
CA PHE A 151 -4.38 6.68 -11.54
C PHE A 151 -5.81 7.06 -11.13
N GLY A 152 -6.01 8.23 -10.53
CA GLY A 152 -7.32 8.70 -10.10
C GLY A 152 -7.81 8.09 -8.78
N ASP A 153 -9.02 8.47 -8.39
CA ASP A 153 -9.71 7.92 -7.22
C ASP A 153 -10.56 6.71 -7.65
N HIS A 154 -10.89 5.81 -6.73
CA HIS A 154 -11.67 4.59 -7.01
C HIS A 154 -11.07 3.73 -8.12
N ALA A 155 -9.81 3.34 -7.96
CA ALA A 155 -9.05 2.63 -8.97
C ALA A 155 -8.50 1.29 -8.45
N LEU A 156 -8.62 0.25 -9.29
CA LEU A 156 -7.82 -0.97 -9.23
C LEU A 156 -6.68 -0.84 -10.23
N VAL A 157 -5.45 -0.79 -9.76
CA VAL A 157 -4.25 -0.65 -10.59
C VAL A 157 -3.59 -2.02 -10.73
N THR A 158 -3.36 -2.45 -11.98
CA THR A 158 -2.68 -3.71 -12.30
C THR A 158 -1.43 -3.44 -13.13
N VAL A 159 -0.28 -3.90 -12.65
CA VAL A 159 1.04 -3.69 -13.27
C VAL A 159 1.58 -4.99 -13.85
N ARG A 160 2.00 -4.93 -15.12
CA ARG A 160 2.61 -6.01 -15.89
C ARG A 160 3.90 -5.52 -16.56
N LYS A 161 4.68 -6.44 -17.12
CA LYS A 161 5.92 -6.12 -17.86
C LYS A 161 5.69 -5.24 -19.08
N ASP A 162 4.52 -5.33 -19.68
CA ASP A 162 4.14 -4.62 -20.91
C ASP A 162 3.32 -3.35 -20.66
N GLY A 163 2.88 -3.09 -19.43
CA GLY A 163 2.15 -1.87 -19.11
C GLY A 163 1.43 -1.87 -17.76
N ILE A 164 0.63 -0.83 -17.56
CA ILE A 164 -0.23 -0.65 -16.39
C ILE A 164 -1.66 -0.50 -16.88
N GLU A 165 -2.57 -1.26 -16.27
CA GLU A 165 -4.01 -1.21 -16.49
C GLU A 165 -4.69 -0.60 -15.25
N VAL A 166 -5.73 0.20 -15.48
CA VAL A 166 -6.51 0.85 -14.42
C VAL A 166 -7.99 0.58 -14.68
N GLU A 167 -8.64 -0.04 -13.71
CA GLU A 167 -10.07 -0.33 -13.71
C GLU A 167 -10.77 0.49 -12.62
N ILE A 168 -12.06 0.75 -12.78
CA ILE A 168 -12.86 1.39 -11.73
C ILE A 168 -13.04 0.39 -10.59
N TYR A 169 -12.79 0.85 -9.37
CA TYR A 169 -12.98 0.07 -8.15
C TYR A 169 -14.08 0.69 -7.28
N GLU A 170 -15.18 -0.03 -7.13
CA GLU A 170 -16.27 0.34 -6.23
C GLU A 170 -16.09 -0.41 -4.90
N HIS A 171 -15.91 0.35 -3.81
CA HIS A 171 -15.88 -0.20 -2.46
C HIS A 171 -17.29 -0.10 -1.87
N ASP A 172 -17.89 -1.23 -1.49
CA ASP A 172 -19.17 -1.30 -0.78
C ASP A 172 -19.07 -0.82 0.69
#